data_AF-S0DFK0-F1
#
_entry.id   AF-S0DFK0-F1
#
_cell.length_a   1.000
_cell.length_b   1.000
_cell.length_c   1.000
_cell.angle_alpha   90.00
_cell.angle_beta   90.00
_cell.angle_gamma   90.00
#
_symmetry.space_group_name_H-M   'P 1'
#
loop_
_entity.id
_entity.type
_entity.pdbx_description
1 polymer ?
#
loop_
_entity_poly.entity_id
_entity_poly.type
_entity_poly.pdbx_seq_one_letter_code
_entity_poly.pdbx_strand_id
1 'polypeptide(L)'
;MITGMVIGLTRLGAKVFYSNMPEVGGGVFKYLFYDMNWLFFCGWMFLFCIIVVIVVSLVTKAPGAEKIRGLVFGTATAEQKAETRTSWNRWDIVHTVIILAITAAFYVYFW
;
A
#
# COMPACT_ATOMS: atom_id res chain seq x y z
N MET A 1 12.41 2.68 -3.88
CA MET A 1 11.86 1.57 -3.05
C MET A 1 12.93 0.63 -2.50
N ILE A 2 14.13 1.13 -2.16
CA ILE A 2 15.12 0.31 -1.44
C ILE A 2 14.89 0.43 0.07
N THR A 3 14.46 1.61 0.54
CA THR A 3 14.16 1.90 1.95
C THR A 3 13.12 0.97 2.57
N GLY A 4 12.00 0.70 1.90
CA GLY A 4 10.98 -0.23 2.38
C GLY A 4 11.46 -1.69 2.44
N MET A 5 12.29 -2.09 1.47
CA MET A 5 12.90 -3.43 1.45
C MET A 5 13.88 -3.60 2.62
N VAL A 6 14.71 -2.60 2.90
CA VAL A 6 15.62 -2.60 4.05
C VAL A 6 14.84 -2.72 5.36
N ILE A 7 13.80 -1.91 5.55
CA ILE A 7 12.96 -1.93 6.76
C ILE A 7 12.27 -3.31 6.95
N GLY A 8 11.77 -3.90 5.86
CA GLY A 8 11.18 -5.25 5.89
C GLY A 8 12.17 -6.35 6.24
N LEU A 9 13.39 -6.30 5.68
CA LEU A 9 14.47 -7.25 5.99
C LEU A 9 14.95 -7.09 7.43
N THR A 10 15.07 -5.86 7.94
CA THR A 10 15.40 -5.59 9.35
C THR A 10 14.36 -6.19 10.29
N ARG A 11 13.07 -6.15 9.93
CA ARG A 11 12.01 -6.81 10.69
C ARG A 11 12.15 -8.33 10.71
N LEU A 12 12.40 -8.94 9.55
CA LEU A 12 12.60 -10.39 9.45
C LEU A 12 13.81 -10.84 10.28
N GLY A 13 14.92 -10.11 10.19
CA GLY A 13 16.11 -10.33 11.00
C GLY A 13 15.83 -10.19 12.49
N ALA A 14 15.09 -9.16 12.91
CA ALA A 14 14.68 -8.97 14.30
C ALA A 14 13.79 -10.11 14.81
N LYS A 15 12.84 -10.60 13.99
CA LYS A 15 12.05 -11.79 14.35
C LYS A 15 12.90 -13.02 14.58
N VAL A 16 13.82 -13.34 13.66
CA VAL A 16 14.71 -14.49 13.82
C VAL A 16 15.61 -14.33 15.05
N PHE A 17 16.15 -13.13 15.29
CA PHE A 17 17.06 -12.88 16.40
C PHE A 17 16.36 -12.96 17.77
N TYR A 18 15.25 -12.24 17.96
CA TYR A 18 14.52 -12.21 19.24
C TYR A 18 13.76 -13.50 19.54
N SER A 19 13.39 -14.29 18.53
CA SER A 19 12.83 -15.64 18.76
C SER A 19 13.89 -16.65 19.23
N ASN A 20 15.18 -16.45 18.92
CA ASN A 20 16.27 -17.34 19.35
C ASN A 20 17.03 -16.85 20.60
N MET A 21 16.86 -15.59 21.01
CA MET A 21 17.51 -15.01 22.19
C MET A 21 16.50 -14.24 23.08
N PRO A 22 15.77 -14.94 23.97
CA PRO A 22 14.69 -14.34 24.77
C PRO A 22 15.15 -13.27 25.78
N GLU A 23 16.41 -13.37 26.24
CA GLU A 23 16.97 -12.56 27.33
C GLU A 23 17.50 -11.18 26.89
N VAL A 24 17.44 -10.86 25.60
CA VAL A 24 17.89 -9.55 25.10
C VAL A 24 16.86 -8.48 25.49
N GLY A 25 17.33 -7.56 26.34
CA GLY A 25 16.55 -6.54 27.05
C GLY A 25 15.62 -5.69 26.17
N GLY A 26 14.54 -5.23 26.79
CA GLY A 26 13.50 -4.42 26.17
C GLY A 26 14.02 -3.05 25.70
N GLY A 27 13.61 -2.66 24.49
CA GLY A 27 13.94 -1.38 23.90
C GLY A 27 12.99 -1.04 22.75
N VAL A 28 13.01 0.22 22.33
CA VAL A 28 12.13 0.75 21.26
C VAL A 28 12.26 -0.04 19.95
N PHE A 29 13.45 -0.60 19.68
CA PHE A 29 13.70 -1.46 18.52
C PHE A 29 12.98 -2.82 18.60
N LYS A 30 12.98 -3.48 19.76
CA LYS A 30 12.23 -4.73 19.99
C LYS A 30 10.73 -4.47 19.87
N TYR A 31 10.24 -3.38 20.45
CA TYR A 31 8.83 -3.02 20.36
C TYR A 31 8.37 -2.77 18.91
N LEU A 32 9.11 -1.97 18.14
CA LEU A 32 8.76 -1.61 16.76
C LEU A 32 8.89 -2.77 15.76
N PHE A 33 9.93 -3.59 15.87
CA PHE A 33 10.24 -4.61 14.86
C PHE A 33 9.79 -6.04 15.24
N TYR A 34 9.59 -6.31 16.54
CA TYR A 34 9.21 -7.63 17.04
C TYR A 34 7.81 -7.66 17.67
N ASP A 35 7.54 -6.84 18.68
CA ASP A 35 6.28 -6.91 19.45
C ASP A 35 5.08 -6.33 18.68
N MET A 36 5.31 -5.33 17.82
CA MET A 36 4.24 -4.73 17.04
C MET A 36 3.67 -5.73 16.04
N ASN A 37 2.34 -5.89 16.08
CA ASN A 37 1.60 -6.80 15.21
C ASN A 37 1.94 -6.55 13.72
N TRP A 38 1.97 -7.64 12.96
CA TRP A 38 2.33 -7.61 11.55
C TRP A 38 1.60 -6.55 10.74
N LEU A 39 0.28 -6.51 10.89
CA LEU A 39 -0.60 -5.68 10.08
C LEU A 39 -0.38 -4.19 10.35
N PHE A 40 -0.26 -3.81 11.62
CA PHE A 40 -0.01 -2.42 12.02
C PHE A 40 1.35 -1.91 11.55
N PHE A 41 2.40 -2.74 11.63
CA PHE A 41 3.71 -2.38 11.07
C PHE A 41 3.65 -2.14 9.57
N CYS A 42 2.96 -3.01 8.81
CA CYS A 42 2.81 -2.82 7.37
C CYS A 42 2.04 -1.53 7.03
N GLY A 43 0.99 -1.21 7.79
CA GLY A 43 0.25 0.05 7.66
C GLY A 43 1.13 1.28 7.91
N TRP A 44 1.91 1.28 8.99
CA TRP A 44 2.85 2.36 9.31
C TRP A 44 3.97 2.49 8.27
N MET A 45 4.51 1.38 7.77
CA MET A 45 5.51 1.39 6.70
C MET A 45 4.96 1.94 5.39
N PHE A 46 3.71 1.59 5.04
CA PHE A 46 3.04 2.12 3.86
C PHE A 46 2.87 3.65 3.96
N LEU A 47 2.43 4.14 5.12
CA LEU A 47 2.31 5.58 5.37
C LEU A 47 3.67 6.29 5.27
N PHE A 48 4.73 5.71 5.86
CA PHE A 48 6.08 6.24 5.76
C PHE A 48 6.56 6.32 4.30
N CYS A 49 6.36 5.27 3.51
CA CYS A 49 6.69 5.27 2.09
C CYS A 49 5.95 6.37 1.32
N ILE A 50 4.66 6.62 1.61
CA ILE A 50 3.90 7.72 1.02
C ILE A 50 4.55 9.07 1.36
N ILE A 51 4.88 9.30 2.63
CA ILE A 51 5.52 10.55 3.07
C ILE A 51 6.84 10.77 2.33
N VAL A 52 7.68 9.73 2.24
CA VAL A 52 8.96 9.81 1.51
C VAL A 52 8.72 10.15 0.04
N VAL A 53 7.75 9.51 -0.62
CA VAL A 53 7.41 9.82 -2.01
C VAL A 53 6.95 11.27 -2.16
N ILE A 54 6.11 11.78 -1.25
CA ILE A 54 5.64 13.17 -1.28
C ILE A 54 6.82 14.13 -1.12
N VAL A 55 7.65 13.93 -0.11
CA VAL A 55 8.81 14.81 0.16
C VAL A 55 9.78 14.80 -1.01
N VAL A 56 10.14 13.62 -1.52
CA VAL A 56 11.04 13.51 -2.68
C VAL A 56 10.40 14.14 -3.91
N SER A 57 9.09 13.97 -4.13
CA SER A 57 8.36 14.59 -5.24
C SER A 57 8.39 16.12 -5.18
N LEU A 58 8.24 16.71 -3.99
CA LEU A 58 8.30 18.16 -3.79
C LEU A 58 9.72 18.73 -3.98
N VAL A 59 10.74 17.96 -3.62
CA VAL A 59 12.16 18.37 -3.74
C VAL A 59 12.72 18.11 -5.15
N THR A 60 12.04 17.28 -5.96
CA THR A 60 12.48 16.92 -7.31
C THR A 60 11.81 17.81 -8.36
N LYS A 61 12.54 18.12 -9.45
CA LYS A 61 12.00 18.89 -10.57
C LYS A 61 10.82 18.17 -11.21
N ALA A 62 9.76 18.92 -11.49
CA ALA A 62 8.58 18.40 -12.19
C ALA A 62 8.98 17.74 -13.52
N PRO A 63 8.56 16.48 -13.78
CA PRO A 63 8.83 15.82 -15.04
C PRO A 63 8.14 16.56 -16.20
N GLY A 64 8.75 16.55 -17.39
CA GLY A 64 8.18 17.19 -18.57
C GLY A 64 6.81 16.59 -18.95
N ALA A 65 5.96 17.40 -19.59
CA ALA A 65 4.55 17.06 -19.90
C ALA A 65 4.38 15.73 -20.66
N GLU A 66 5.37 15.34 -21.47
CA GLU A 66 5.38 14.07 -22.18
C GLU A 66 5.42 12.85 -21.26
N LYS A 67 6.13 12.93 -20.11
CA LYS A 67 6.21 11.85 -19.12
C LYS A 67 4.99 11.74 -18.21
N ILE A 68 4.10 12.73 -18.21
CA ILE A 68 2.89 12.76 -17.39
C ILE A 68 1.66 12.39 -18.23
N ARG A 69 1.75 12.38 -19.57
CA ARG A 69 0.63 12.08 -20.46
C ARG A 69 0.05 10.69 -20.18
N GLY A 70 -1.22 10.62 -19.78
CA GLY A 70 -1.90 9.38 -19.40
C GLY A 70 -1.63 8.84 -17.99
N LEU A 71 -0.75 9.46 -17.20
CA LEU A 71 -0.39 8.96 -15.86
C LEU A 71 -1.43 9.30 -14.78
N VAL A 72 -2.16 10.40 -14.96
CA VAL A 72 -3.19 10.87 -14.02
C VAL A 72 -4.44 11.26 -14.79
N PHE A 73 -5.62 11.22 -14.15
CA PHE A 73 -6.89 11.55 -14.80
C PHE A 73 -6.92 12.93 -15.48
N GLY A 74 -6.05 13.86 -15.04
CA GLY A 74 -5.87 15.19 -15.63
C GLY A 74 -5.02 15.24 -16.92
N THR A 75 -4.21 14.21 -17.19
CA THR A 75 -3.38 14.12 -18.41
C THR A 75 -3.78 12.96 -19.32
N ALA A 76 -4.83 12.21 -18.93
CA ALA A 76 -5.43 11.16 -19.74
C ALA A 76 -6.07 11.75 -21.00
N THR A 77 -5.65 11.25 -22.16
CA THR A 77 -6.21 11.69 -23.46
C THR A 77 -7.67 11.24 -23.56
N ALA A 78 -8.44 11.91 -24.42
CA ALA A 78 -9.83 11.54 -24.67
C ALA A 78 -9.95 10.07 -25.15
N GLU A 79 -8.94 9.58 -25.89
CA GLU A 79 -8.84 8.19 -26.34
C GLU A 79 -8.69 7.20 -25.18
N GLN A 80 -7.78 7.46 -24.23
CA GLN A 80 -7.59 6.57 -23.06
C GLN A 80 -8.84 6.52 -22.17
N LYS A 81 -9.56 7.65 -22.05
CA LYS A 81 -10.85 7.71 -21.35
C LYS A 81 -11.94 6.94 -22.09
N ALA A 82 -11.96 7.01 -23.42
CA ALA A 82 -12.88 6.25 -24.25
C ALA A 82 -12.61 4.75 -24.14
N GLU A 83 -11.34 4.32 -24.21
CA GLU A 83 -10.91 2.93 -24.03
C GLU A 83 -11.26 2.38 -22.65
N THR A 84 -11.02 3.15 -21.59
CA THR A 84 -11.42 2.75 -20.23
C THR A 84 -12.94 2.66 -20.08
N ARG A 85 -13.70 3.44 -20.87
CA ARG A 85 -15.18 3.41 -20.83
C ARG A 85 -15.76 2.29 -21.69
N THR A 86 -15.06 1.84 -22.72
CA THR A 86 -15.42 0.64 -23.50
C THR A 86 -14.92 -0.64 -22.86
N SER A 87 -13.96 -0.58 -21.94
CA SER A 87 -13.38 -1.77 -21.30
C SER A 87 -14.33 -2.48 -20.32
N TRP A 88 -15.35 -1.79 -19.80
CA TRP A 88 -16.30 -2.38 -18.87
C TRP A 88 -17.73 -2.30 -19.39
N ASN A 89 -18.50 -3.34 -19.08
CA ASN A 89 -19.89 -3.47 -19.45
C ASN A 89 -20.78 -3.47 -18.20
N ARG A 90 -22.11 -3.42 -18.39
CA ARG A 90 -23.09 -3.46 -17.29
C ARG A 90 -22.97 -4.73 -16.45
N TRP A 91 -22.50 -5.83 -17.06
CA TRP A 91 -22.24 -7.07 -16.33
C TRP A 91 -21.11 -6.95 -15.32
N ASP A 92 -20.04 -6.21 -15.61
CA ASP A 92 -18.94 -6.01 -14.64
C ASP A 92 -19.43 -5.25 -13.40
N ILE A 93 -20.33 -4.28 -13.59
CA ILE A 93 -20.98 -3.58 -12.48
C ILE A 93 -21.85 -4.53 -11.67
N VAL A 94 -22.73 -5.30 -12.32
CA VAL A 94 -23.66 -6.20 -11.61
C VAL A 94 -22.90 -7.21 -10.76
N HIS A 95 -21.85 -7.83 -11.31
CA HIS A 95 -21.02 -8.78 -10.55
C HIS A 95 -20.29 -8.09 -9.39
N THR A 96 -19.71 -6.91 -9.62
CA THR A 96 -19.04 -6.13 -8.56
C THR A 96 -20.00 -5.82 -7.42
N VAL A 97 -21.22 -5.36 -7.73
CA VAL A 97 -22.24 -5.03 -6.72
C VAL A 97 -22.67 -6.27 -5.94
N ILE A 98 -22.89 -7.41 -6.62
CA ILE A 98 -23.26 -8.67 -5.95
C ILE A 98 -22.16 -9.12 -4.98
N ILE A 99 -20.90 -9.10 -5.40
CA ILE A 99 -19.77 -9.50 -4.54
C ILE A 99 -19.67 -8.59 -3.31
N LEU A 100 -19.80 -7.27 -3.50
CA LEU A 100 -19.77 -6.30 -2.40
C LEU A 100 -20.96 -6.50 -1.45
N ALA A 101 -22.17 -6.74 -1.98
CA ALA A 101 -23.37 -6.96 -1.18
C ALA A 101 -23.26 -8.24 -0.33
N ILE A 102 -22.76 -9.35 -0.91
CA ILE A 102 -22.54 -10.59 -0.16
C ILE A 102 -21.48 -10.38 0.93
N THR A 103 -20.39 -9.70 0.60
CA THR A 103 -19.31 -9.40 1.57
C THR A 103 -19.84 -8.57 2.73
N ALA A 104 -20.61 -7.51 2.45
CA ALA A 104 -21.22 -6.67 3.47
C ALA A 104 -22.26 -7.42 4.32
N ALA A 105 -23.13 -8.22 3.69
CA ALA A 105 -24.11 -9.03 4.41
C ALA A 105 -23.46 -10.04 5.36
N PHE A 106 -22.36 -10.67 4.91
CA PHE A 106 -21.57 -11.57 5.76
C PHE A 106 -20.97 -10.82 6.96
N TYR A 107 -20.36 -9.65 6.73
CA TYR A 107 -19.84 -8.81 7.81
C TYR A 107 -20.93 -8.29 8.75
N VAL A 108 -22.17 -8.07 8.30
CA VAL A 108 -23.25 -7.61 9.20
C VAL A 108 -23.82 -8.77 10.03
N TYR A 109 -23.95 -9.96 9.44
CA TYR A 109 -24.55 -11.11 10.10
C TYR A 109 -23.57 -11.89 10.99
N PHE A 110 -22.30 -11.99 10.61
CA PHE A 110 -21.27 -12.77 11.30
C PHE A 110 -20.25 -11.94 12.09
N TRP A 111 -20.47 -10.63 12.22
CA TRP A 111 -19.76 -9.79 13.20
C TRP A 111 -20.36 -9.99 14.59
#